data_AF-A0A1I1L1H3-F1
#
_entry.id   AF-A0A1I1L1H3-F1
#
_cell.length_a   1.000
_cell.length_b   1.000
_cell.length_c   1.000
_cell.angle_alpha   90.00
_cell.angle_beta   90.00
_cell.angle_gamma   90.00
#
_symmetry.space_group_name_H-M   'P 1'
#
loop_
_entity.id
_entity.type
_entity.pdbx_description
1 polymer ?
#
loop_
_entity_poly.entity_id
_entity_poly.type
_entity_poly.pdbx_seq_one_letter_code
_entity_poly.pdbx_strand_id
1 'polypeptide(L)'
;MEPVVAVAKNSENDMVELKILTLIFVLVFGIPNQIIDYKHRNRYEPGHAWGYYAKLSKEGNWEGRFMMWSGYLAIYFILGALAYTFYLLAQ
;
A
#
# COMPACT_ATOMS: atom_id res chain seq x y z
N MET A 1 -4.05 -37.71 -12.56
CA MET A 1 -4.36 -37.09 -11.25
C MET A 1 -3.23 -36.18 -10.75
N GLU A 2 -1.97 -36.36 -11.17
CA GLU A 2 -0.85 -35.46 -10.82
C GLU A 2 -0.98 -33.96 -11.20
N PRO A 3 -1.53 -33.55 -12.36
CA PRO A 3 -1.50 -32.14 -12.76
C PRO A 3 -2.42 -31.26 -11.88
N VAL A 4 -3.53 -31.82 -11.38
CA VAL A 4 -4.48 -31.08 -10.53
C VAL A 4 -3.88 -30.75 -9.16
N VAL A 5 -3.09 -31.68 -8.59
CA VAL A 5 -2.41 -31.49 -7.30
C VAL A 5 -1.29 -30.47 -7.42
N ALA A 6 -0.54 -30.48 -8.52
CA ALA A 6 0.51 -29.50 -8.78
C ALA A 6 -0.05 -28.08 -8.96
N VAL A 7 -1.17 -27.92 -9.68
CA VAL A 7 -1.84 -26.62 -9.87
C VAL A 7 -2.38 -26.07 -8.55
N ALA A 8 -3.01 -26.90 -7.73
CA ALA A 8 -3.55 -26.46 -6.43
C ALA A 8 -2.45 -26.04 -5.45
N LYS A 9 -1.31 -26.72 -5.46
CA LYS A 9 -0.16 -26.37 -4.61
C LYS A 9 0.48 -25.04 -5.04
N ASN A 10 0.57 -24.79 -6.35
CA ASN A 10 1.11 -23.54 -6.87
C ASN A 10 0.22 -22.34 -6.51
N SER A 11 -1.10 -22.48 -6.63
CA SER A 11 -2.02 -21.39 -6.25
C SER A 11 -2.02 -21.11 -4.74
N GLU A 12 -1.81 -22.13 -3.91
CA GLU A 12 -1.65 -21.95 -2.46
C GLU A 12 -0.37 -21.17 -2.11
N ASN A 13 0.75 -21.50 -2.76
CA ASN A 13 2.02 -20.79 -2.60
C ASN A 13 1.90 -19.33 -3.03
N ASP A 14 1.30 -19.06 -4.20
CA ASP A 14 1.11 -17.69 -4.71
C ASP A 14 0.28 -16.83 -3.74
N MET A 15 -0.74 -17.42 -3.14
CA MET A 15 -1.57 -16.76 -2.13
C MET A 15 -0.79 -16.47 -0.83
N VAL A 16 0.08 -17.38 -0.40
CA VAL A 16 0.94 -17.16 0.78
C VAL A 16 1.95 -16.04 0.51
N GLU A 17 2.59 -16.04 -0.66
CA GLU A 17 3.52 -14.99 -1.06
C GLU A 17 2.86 -13.62 -1.08
N LEU A 18 1.67 -13.50 -1.68
CA LEU A 18 0.92 -12.24 -1.70
C LEU A 18 0.57 -11.75 -0.29
N LYS A 19 0.19 -12.65 0.63
CA LYS A 19 -0.07 -12.32 2.03
C LYS A 19 1.19 -11.81 2.73
N ILE A 20 2.34 -12.45 2.51
CA ILE A 20 3.62 -12.04 3.08
C ILE A 20 4.02 -10.65 2.55
N LEU A 21 3.92 -10.42 1.24
CA LEU A 21 4.20 -9.12 0.63
C LEU A 21 3.30 -8.03 1.17
N THR A 22 2.00 -8.32 1.33
CA THR A 22 1.03 -7.38 1.93
C THR A 22 1.38 -7.07 3.38
N LEU A 23 1.77 -8.07 4.17
CA LEU A 23 2.19 -7.87 5.55
C LEU A 23 3.44 -6.98 5.64
N ILE A 24 4.47 -7.29 4.84
CA ILE A 24 5.70 -6.48 4.79
C ILE A 24 5.36 -5.04 4.39
N PHE A 25 4.49 -4.86 3.41
CA PHE A 25 4.03 -3.54 2.97
C PHE A 25 3.39 -2.74 4.11
N VAL A 26 2.45 -3.36 4.85
CA VAL A 26 1.78 -2.72 5.99
C VAL A 26 2.78 -2.38 7.09
N LEU A 27 3.76 -3.25 7.38
CA LEU A 27 4.77 -3.00 8.40
C LEU A 27 5.71 -1.84 8.02
N VAL A 28 6.14 -1.78 6.76
CA VAL A 28 7.12 -0.79 6.28
C VAL A 28 6.49 0.57 6.00
N PHE A 29 5.26 0.62 5.48
CA PHE A 29 4.62 1.87 5.08
C PHE A 29 3.45 2.22 5.99
N GLY A 30 2.60 1.26 6.34
CA GLY A 30 1.40 1.50 7.14
C GLY A 30 1.72 1.98 8.57
N ILE A 31 2.55 1.23 9.30
CA ILE A 31 2.90 1.58 10.69
C ILE A 31 3.62 2.93 10.76
N PRO A 32 4.70 3.19 9.98
CA PRO A 32 5.36 4.50 10.03
C PRO A 32 4.43 5.65 9.62
N ASN A 33 3.55 5.44 8.64
CA ASN A 33 2.55 6.45 8.27
C ASN A 33 1.62 6.77 9.43
N GLN A 34 1.14 5.77 10.18
CA GLN A 34 0.29 6.02 11.34
C GLN A 34 1.04 6.74 12.48
N ILE A 35 2.31 6.41 12.69
CA ILE A 35 3.14 7.07 13.72
C ILE A 35 3.37 8.55 13.35
N ILE A 36 3.79 8.81 12.12
CA ILE A 36 3.97 10.18 11.60
C ILE A 36 2.62 10.91 11.66
N ASP A 37 1.54 10.23 11.29
CA ASP A 37 0.22 10.84 11.30
C ASP A 37 -0.24 11.24 12.69
N TYR A 38 -0.07 10.35 13.68
CA TYR A 38 -0.39 10.64 15.06
C TYR A 38 0.41 11.86 15.60
N LYS A 39 1.69 11.97 15.24
CA LYS A 39 2.54 13.11 15.62
C LYS A 39 2.05 14.45 15.04
N HIS A 40 1.44 14.44 13.87
CA HIS A 40 1.02 15.64 13.13
C HIS A 40 -0.49 15.90 13.16
N ARG A 41 -1.30 14.97 13.70
CA ARG A 41 -2.77 14.98 13.64
C ARG A 41 -3.44 16.24 14.17
N ASN A 42 -2.81 16.92 15.13
CA ASN A 42 -3.33 18.16 15.72
C ASN A 42 -2.92 19.42 14.94
N ARG A 43 -2.17 19.28 13.84
CA ARG A 43 -1.63 20.39 13.03
C ARG A 43 -2.42 20.61 11.73
N TYR A 44 -3.43 19.80 11.48
CA TYR A 44 -4.30 19.91 10.32
C TYR A 44 -5.71 19.47 10.70
N GLU A 45 -6.72 19.98 9.99
CA GLU A 45 -8.11 19.60 10.22
C GLU A 45 -8.41 18.18 9.70
N PRO A 46 -9.25 17.37 10.40
CA PRO A 46 -9.63 16.06 9.93
C PRO A 46 -10.12 16.09 8.47
N GLY A 47 -9.58 15.19 7.64
CA GLY A 47 -9.85 15.17 6.18
C GLY A 47 -8.88 15.99 5.33
N HIS A 48 -8.05 16.84 5.93
CA HIS A 48 -7.06 17.66 5.22
C HIS A 48 -5.61 17.14 5.32
N ALA A 49 -5.43 15.90 5.78
CA ALA A 49 -4.12 15.24 5.92
C ALA A 49 -3.31 15.27 4.61
N TRP A 50 -3.93 14.94 3.48
CA TRP A 50 -3.24 14.90 2.18
C TRP A 50 -2.63 16.25 1.79
N GLY A 51 -3.42 17.33 1.89
CA GLY A 51 -2.95 18.69 1.58
C GLY A 51 -1.85 19.14 2.54
N TYR A 52 -1.97 18.78 3.82
CA TYR A 52 -0.96 19.05 4.83
C TYR A 52 0.39 18.39 4.51
N TYR A 53 0.41 17.07 4.29
CA TYR A 53 1.66 16.36 3.96
C TYR A 53 2.22 16.74 2.60
N ALA A 54 1.36 17.07 1.63
CA ALA A 54 1.81 17.57 0.32
C ALA A 54 2.54 18.90 0.46
N LYS A 55 2.03 19.82 1.29
CA LYS A 55 2.72 21.08 1.61
C LYS A 55 4.03 20.82 2.34
N LEU A 56 3.99 19.99 3.39
CA LEU A 56 5.15 19.64 4.21
C LEU A 56 6.28 18.99 3.37
N SER A 57 5.92 18.12 2.42
CA SER A 57 6.84 17.52 1.44
C SER A 57 7.54 18.57 0.56
N LYS A 58 6.78 19.56 0.06
CA LYS A 58 7.31 20.67 -0.77
C LYS A 58 8.24 21.59 0.02
N GLU A 59 8.00 21.76 1.31
CA GLU A 59 8.88 22.49 2.23
C GLU A 59 10.17 21.73 2.56
N GLY A 60 10.34 20.51 2.04
CA GLY A 60 11.56 19.72 2.20
C GLY A 60 11.59 18.84 3.44
N ASN A 61 10.51 18.80 4.22
CA ASN A 61 10.43 17.94 5.40
C ASN A 61 10.35 16.46 4.99
N TRP A 62 11.20 15.65 5.61
CA TRP A 62 11.35 14.23 5.28
C TRP A 62 10.11 13.39 5.62
N GLU A 63 9.43 13.68 6.73
CA GLU A 63 8.20 12.98 7.14
C GLU A 63 7.08 13.28 6.14
N GLY A 64 6.94 14.54 5.71
CA GLY A 64 6.02 14.92 4.64
C GLY A 64 6.32 14.21 3.32
N ARG A 65 7.60 14.12 2.93
CA ARG A 65 8.01 13.36 1.74
C ARG A 65 7.67 11.88 1.87
N PHE A 66 8.00 11.25 2.99
CA PHE A 66 7.70 9.84 3.22
C PHE A 66 6.19 9.55 3.14
N MET A 67 5.36 10.35 3.80
CA MET A 67 3.89 10.23 3.78
C MET A 67 3.35 10.32 2.35
N MET A 68 3.85 11.27 1.55
CA MET A 68 3.41 11.43 0.16
C MET A 68 3.89 10.28 -0.74
N TRP A 69 5.17 9.90 -0.64
CA TRP A 69 5.74 8.82 -1.46
C TRP A 69 5.07 7.47 -1.19
N SER A 70 4.91 7.11 0.08
CA SER A 70 4.22 5.87 0.46
C SER A 70 2.73 5.89 0.06
N GLY A 71 2.07 7.05 0.15
CA GLY A 71 0.71 7.25 -0.35
C GLY A 71 0.59 7.01 -1.85
N TYR A 72 1.47 7.59 -2.67
CA TYR A 72 1.49 7.34 -4.11
C TYR A 72 1.80 5.88 -4.44
N LEU A 73 2.75 5.27 -3.75
CA LEU A 73 3.12 3.88 -3.96
C LEU A 73 1.95 2.93 -3.63
N ALA A 74 1.18 3.21 -2.58
CA ALA A 74 -0.06 2.50 -2.26
C ALA A 74 -1.12 2.67 -3.36
N ILE A 75 -1.28 3.89 -3.91
CA ILE A 75 -2.21 4.14 -5.03
C ILE A 75 -1.82 3.30 -6.25
N TYR A 76 -0.55 3.29 -6.64
CA TYR A 76 -0.09 2.45 -7.76
C TYR A 76 -0.32 0.96 -7.52
N PHE A 77 -0.10 0.50 -6.29
CA PHE A 77 -0.36 -0.88 -5.92
C PHE A 77 -1.85 -1.23 -6.06
N ILE A 78 -2.76 -0.38 -5.55
CA ILE A 78 -4.21 -0.57 -5.68
C ILE A 78 -4.65 -0.56 -7.14
N LEU A 79 -4.17 0.40 -7.93
CA LEU A 79 -4.51 0.47 -9.36
C LEU A 79 -4.02 -0.77 -10.12
N GLY A 80 -2.81 -1.26 -9.82
CA GLY A 80 -2.27 -2.49 -10.39
C GLY A 80 -3.11 -3.71 -10.03
N ALA A 81 -3.49 -3.85 -8.76
CA ALA A 81 -4.36 -4.94 -8.31
C ALA A 81 -5.73 -4.89 -9.00
N LEU A 82 -6.35 -3.71 -9.09
CA LEU A 82 -7.63 -3.52 -9.79
C LEU A 82 -7.51 -3.89 -11.27
N ALA A 83 -6.49 -3.40 -11.97
CA ALA A 83 -6.28 -3.72 -13.38
C ALA A 83 -6.11 -5.23 -13.61
N TYR A 84 -5.34 -5.91 -12.74
CA TYR A 84 -5.17 -7.36 -12.79
C TYR A 84 -6.48 -8.10 -12.52
N THR A 85 -7.27 -7.69 -11.52
CA THR A 85 -8.58 -8.26 -11.26
C THR A 85 -9.53 -8.10 -12.45
N PHE A 86 -9.57 -6.92 -13.07
CA PHE A 86 -10.39 -6.69 -14.27
C PHE A 86 -9.93 -7.55 -15.45
N TYR A 87 -8.63 -7.71 -15.65
CA TYR A 87 -8.09 -8.59 -16.69
C TYR A 87 -8.56 -10.04 -16.50
N LEU A 88 -8.52 -10.56 -15.27
CA LEU A 88 -9.00 -11.91 -14.95
C LEU A 88 -10.52 -12.06 -15.14
N LEU A 89 -11.30 -11.03 -14.82
CA LEU A 89 -12.76 -11.04 -14.97
C LEU A 89 -13.22 -10.92 -16.43
N ALA A 90 -12.37 -10.39 -17.31
CA ALA A 90 -12.67 -10.21 -18.73
C ALA A 90 -12.28 -11.42 -19.61
N GLN A 91 -11.63 -12.44 -19.02
CA GLN A 91 -11.37 -13.74 -19.66
C GLN A 91 -12.54 -14.70 -19.43
#